data_AF-A0A7X8X2L1-F1
#
_entry.id   AF-A0A7X8X2L1-F1
#
_cell.length_a   1.000
_cell.length_b   1.000
_cell.length_c   1.000
_cell.angle_alpha   90.00
_cell.angle_beta   90.00
_cell.angle_gamma   90.00
#
_symmetry.space_group_name_H-M   'P 1'
#
loop_
_entity.id
_entity.type
_entity.pdbx_description
1 polymer ?
#
loop_
_entity_poly.entity_id
_entity_poly.type
_entity_poly.pdbx_seq_one_letter_code
_entity_poly.pdbx_strand_id
1 'polypeptide(L)' 'MEPSIHDFLAKSLLNEQELVRDYQRFAQKIDDAEIAESFRHWAEEDGLRAHKIESFLHRIKGKEN' A
#
# COMPACT_ATOMS: atom_id res chain seq x y z
N MET A 1 -15.54 -4.55 19.11
CA MET A 1 -15.61 -5.74 18.24
C MET A 1 -14.34 -5.73 17.43
N GLU A 2 -13.56 -6.80 17.44
CA GLU A 2 -12.36 -6.90 16.61
C GLU A 2 -12.76 -6.94 15.13
N PRO A 3 -12.01 -6.29 14.21
CA PRO A 3 -12.32 -6.31 12.79
C PRO A 3 -12.20 -7.73 12.23
N SER A 4 -13.00 -8.06 11.22
CA SER A 4 -12.79 -9.29 10.47
C SER A 4 -11.46 -9.25 9.71
N ILE A 5 -10.94 -10.41 9.33
CA ILE A 5 -9.73 -10.49 8.49
C ILE A 5 -9.94 -9.71 7.18
N HIS A 6 -11.14 -9.77 6.60
CA HIS A 6 -11.49 -9.03 5.40
C HIS A 6 -11.40 -7.52 5.63
N ASP A 7 -12.03 -7.01 6.69
CA ASP A 7 -12.07 -5.56 6.97
C ASP A 7 -10.67 -5.01 7.27
N PHE A 8 -9.86 -5.78 8.01
CA PHE A 8 -8.49 -5.40 8.29
C PHE A 8 -7.67 -5.32 7.00
N LEU A 9 -7.71 -6.34 6.15
CA LEU A 9 -6.97 -6.36 4.89
C LEU A 9 -7.45 -5.26 3.92
N ALA A 10 -8.74 -4.99 3.84
CA ALA A 10 -9.28 -3.93 3.01
C ALA A 10 -8.78 -2.55 3.46
N LYS A 11 -8.76 -2.29 4.77
CA LYS A 11 -8.20 -1.07 5.34
C LYS A 11 -6.69 -0.97 5.10
N SER A 12 -5.95 -2.07 5.32
CA SER A 12 -4.51 -2.08 5.04
C SER A 12 -4.21 -1.79 3.58
N LEU A 13 -4.96 -2.37 2.63
CA LEU A 13 -4.77 -2.09 1.19
C LEU A 13 -4.93 -0.59 0.88
N LEU A 14 -5.98 0.05 1.42
CA LEU A 14 -6.22 1.47 1.21
C LEU A 14 -5.06 2.32 1.76
N ASN A 15 -4.58 2.00 2.95
CA ASN A 15 -3.47 2.71 3.58
C ASN A 15 -2.17 2.59 2.76
N GLU A 16 -1.83 1.38 2.29
CA GLU A 16 -0.64 1.19 1.45
C GLU A 16 -0.77 1.98 0.14
N GLN A 17 -1.93 1.95 -0.50
CA GLN A 17 -2.18 2.74 -1.71
C GLN A 17 -2.13 4.27 -1.46
N GLU A 18 -2.51 4.73 -0.27
CA GLU A 18 -2.35 6.14 0.15
C GLU A 18 -0.87 6.51 0.26
N LEU A 19 -0.08 5.70 0.96
CA LEU A 19 1.37 5.93 1.11
C LEU A 19 2.10 5.96 -0.23
N VAL A 20 1.78 5.03 -1.15
CA VAL A 20 2.33 5.05 -2.52
C VAL A 20 2.11 6.41 -3.19
N ARG A 21 0.88 6.95 -3.14
CA ARG A 21 0.54 8.23 -3.76
C ARG A 21 1.25 9.39 -3.06
N ASP A 22 1.27 9.38 -1.75
CA ASP A 22 1.84 10.46 -0.95
C ASP A 22 3.36 10.52 -1.10
N TYR A 23 4.04 9.38 -1.07
CA TYR A 23 5.48 9.29 -1.28
C TYR A 23 5.90 9.66 -2.70
N GLN A 24 5.16 9.21 -3.73
CA GLN A 24 5.39 9.65 -5.11
C GLN A 24 5.23 11.17 -5.26
N ARG A 25 4.17 11.73 -4.68
CA ARG A 25 3.92 13.18 -4.72
C ARG A 25 4.98 13.97 -3.95
N PHE A 26 5.45 13.45 -2.82
CA PHE A 26 6.50 14.09 -2.02
C PHE A 26 7.82 14.09 -2.78
N ALA A 27 8.24 12.94 -3.32
CA ALA A 27 9.48 12.80 -4.08
C ALA A 27 9.54 13.68 -5.35
N GLN A 28 8.38 14.08 -5.91
CA GLN A 28 8.28 15.01 -7.03
C GLN A 28 8.47 16.49 -6.66
N LYS A 29 8.36 16.84 -5.37
CA LYS A 29 8.32 18.24 -4.90
C LYS A 29 9.57 18.69 -4.16
N ILE A 30 10.49 17.78 -3.87
CA ILE A 30 11.69 18.07 -3.08
C ILE A 30 12.94 18.09 -3.95
N ASP A 31 13.86 18.99 -3.63
CA ASP A 31 15.11 19.18 -4.38
C ASP A 31 16.25 18.26 -3.89
N ASP A 32 16.13 17.73 -2.67
CA ASP A 32 17.13 16.81 -2.11
C ASP A 32 17.04 15.45 -2.79
N ALA A 33 18.08 15.11 -3.55
CA ALA A 33 18.10 13.90 -4.37
C ALA A 33 18.09 12.60 -3.54
N GLU A 34 18.76 12.57 -2.39
CA GLU A 34 18.85 11.38 -1.54
C GLU A 34 17.51 11.11 -0.86
N ILE A 35 16.88 12.17 -0.34
CA ILE A 35 15.56 12.07 0.26
C ILE A 35 14.54 11.69 -0.83
N ALA A 36 14.59 12.31 -2.01
CA ALA A 36 13.65 12.00 -3.09
C ALA A 36 13.75 10.54 -3.55
N GLU A 37 14.97 9.99 -3.63
CA GLU A 37 15.19 8.59 -3.98
C GLU A 37 14.65 7.63 -2.93
N SER A 38 14.87 7.96 -1.65
CA SER A 38 14.35 7.15 -0.54
C SER A 38 12.81 7.03 -0.59
N PHE A 39 12.11 8.14 -0.83
CA PHE A 39 10.65 8.13 -0.94
C PHE A 39 10.14 7.46 -2.22
N ARG A 40 10.89 7.51 -3.33
CA ARG A 40 10.56 6.70 -4.52
C ARG A 40 10.64 5.21 -4.21
N HIS A 41 11.70 4.80 -3.52
CA HIS A 41 11.90 3.41 -3.12
C HIS A 41 10.78 2.92 -2.19
N TRP A 42 10.41 3.70 -1.16
CA TRP A 42 9.32 3.32 -0.26
C TRP A 42 7.97 3.24 -0.98
N ALA A 43 7.71 4.12 -1.95
CA ALA A 43 6.51 4.02 -2.77
C ALA A 43 6.46 2.71 -3.58
N GLU A 44 7.60 2.18 -4.02
CA GLU A 44 7.68 0.88 -4.67
C GLU A 44 7.40 -0.26 -3.68
N GLU A 45 8.01 -0.22 -2.49
CA GLU A 45 7.82 -1.22 -1.44
C GLU A 45 6.35 -1.30 -0.98
N ASP A 46 5.70 -0.17 -0.75
CA ASP A 46 4.29 -0.11 -0.37
C ASP A 46 3.39 -0.56 -1.53
N GLY A 47 3.78 -0.30 -2.78
CA GLY A 47 3.10 -0.84 -3.96
C GLY A 47 3.14 -2.37 -4.02
N LEU A 48 4.30 -2.97 -3.75
CA LEU A 48 4.44 -4.43 -3.65
C LEU A 48 3.62 -4.99 -2.48
N ARG A 49 3.58 -4.28 -1.35
CA ARG A 49 2.78 -4.69 -0.19
C ARG A 49 1.28 -4.62 -0.49
N ALA A 50 0.81 -3.54 -1.12
CA ALA A 50 -0.55 -3.38 -1.59
C ALA A 50 -0.96 -4.53 -2.52
N HIS A 51 -0.14 -4.87 -3.51
CA HIS A 51 -0.41 -5.98 -4.42
C HIS A 51 -0.53 -7.32 -3.67
N LYS A 52 0.32 -7.54 -2.66
CA LYS A 52 0.24 -8.76 -1.85
C LYS A 52 -1.05 -8.82 -1.03
N ILE A 53 -1.46 -7.71 -0.42
CA ILE A 53 -2.71 -7.62 0.36
C ILE A 53 -3.92 -7.86 -0.56
N GLU A 54 -3.93 -7.29 -1.75
CA GLU A 54 -4.97 -7.51 -2.77
C GLU A 54 -5.08 -9.01 -3.12
N SER A 55 -3.96 -9.70 -3.28
CA SER A 55 -3.96 -11.15 -3.52
C SER A 55 -4.61 -11.96 -2.38
N PHE A 56 -4.47 -11.51 -1.12
CA PHE A 56 -5.11 -12.14 0.02
C PHE A 56 -6.62 -11.86 0.05
N LEU A 57 -7.04 -10.64 -0.27
CA LEU A 57 -8.46 -10.28 -0.39
C LEU A 57 -9.15 -11.13 -1.47
N HIS A 58 -8.54 -11.31 -2.64
CA HIS A 58 -9.07 -12.19 -3.69
C HIS A 58 -9.19 -13.64 -3.21
N ARG A 59 -8.19 -14.16 -2.49
CA ARG A 59 -8.22 -15.51 -1.95
C ARG A 59 -9.33 -15.72 -0.90
N ILE A 60 -9.63 -14.71 -0.09
CA ILE A 60 -10.69 -14.79 0.92
C ILE A 60 -12.07 -14.78 0.22
N LYS A 61 -12.30 -13.84 -0.70
CA LYS A 61 -13.55 -13.78 -1.48
C LYS A 61 -13.80 -15.06 -2.29
N GLY A 62 -12.75 -15.65 -2.86
CA GLY A 62 -12.84 -16.90 -3.61
C GLY A 62 -13.12 -18.15 -2.78
N LYS A 63 -12.98 -18.11 -1.45
CA LYS A 63 -13.32 -19.20 -0.52
C LYS A 63 -14.76 -19.12 0.01
N GLU A 64 -15.46 -18.01 -0.23
CA GLU A 64 -16.84 -17.80 0.18
C GLU A 64 -17.86 -18.22 -0.90
N ASN A 65 -17.38 -18.71 -2.06
CA ASN A 65 -18.19 -19.28 -3.14
C ASN A 65 -18.16 -20.81 -3.15
#